data_AF-A0A534MVE7-F1
#
_entry.id   AF-A0A534MVE7-F1
#
_cell.length_a   1.000
_cell.length_b   1.000
_cell.length_c   1.000
_cell.angle_alpha   90.00
_cell.angle_beta   90.00
_cell.angle_gamma   90.00
#
_symmetry.space_group_name_H-M   'P 1'
#
loop_
_entity.id
_entity.type
_entity.pdbx_description
1 polymer ?
#
loop_
_entity_poly.entity_id
_entity_poly.type
_entity_poly.pdbx_seq_one_letter_code
_entity_poly.pdbx_strand_id
1 'polypeptide(L)'
;MAGPRTLLPSVVSEGMQAPERNPKDLGRHGVLESPGTVEKQMTTQMSFATRAQGPLQEVTERRPGLAIDAYPLGRLLLLRCFGDVDGIDAASEINGSGGKVLHMTRTGDEVTLLLDGSGREEEIIAALADQSAHLIPPIRWQRGEARVTLVLEDRADPEALLEQFPGARLVSKRRPSPTRGTVGSYSSPLFLPKLTEKQARALLAAYDAGYYEFPRKATTEQVSVSLGIARSTFEQHLNRAEHHVVRAMLPMVRMRSGREGGEALEVYSKFSRELGLYVQLEVLGDRIAAVRLARKAPAETAGSDHPYLARILEHIHTGKGDLRDIPLALEVAPFEREVLEFLRTIPAGETITYGEIARRLGRPGASRAVGTACARNPAVIVIPCHRVVPKSGGLGNYSSEGGPETKRRLLEREGASLPVEPRPHRGRIEQQVGPRKAARSLH
;
A
#
# COMPACT_ATOMS: atom_id res chain seq x y z
N MET A 1 -15.67 -51.66 -50.92
CA MET A 1 -16.49 -50.43 -51.01
C MET A 1 -15.68 -49.32 -50.33
N ALA A 2 -14.81 -48.55 -50.99
CA ALA A 2 -14.95 -47.69 -52.17
C ALA A 2 -16.03 -46.60 -51.99
N GLY A 3 -15.59 -45.38 -51.70
CA GLY A 3 -16.32 -44.11 -51.72
C GLY A 3 -15.32 -42.95 -51.59
N PRO A 4 -15.48 -41.82 -52.30
CA PRO A 4 -14.43 -41.39 -53.24
C PRO A 4 -13.68 -40.09 -52.90
N ARG A 5 -12.51 -39.98 -53.55
CA ARG A 5 -11.64 -38.82 -53.73
C ARG A 5 -12.29 -37.73 -54.59
N THR A 6 -12.00 -36.47 -54.27
CA THR A 6 -12.08 -35.31 -55.18
C THR A 6 -10.88 -34.40 -54.85
N LEU A 7 -9.73 -34.53 -55.53
CA LEU A 7 -9.29 -33.83 -56.74
C LEU A 7 -9.26 -32.28 -56.62
N LEU A 8 -8.08 -31.77 -56.29
CA LEU A 8 -7.59 -30.43 -56.64
C LEU A 8 -7.29 -30.34 -58.15
N PRO A 9 -7.40 -29.17 -58.79
CA PRO A 9 -6.64 -28.85 -60.00
C PRO A 9 -5.43 -27.95 -59.69
N SER A 10 -4.41 -28.17 -60.53
CA SER A 10 -3.02 -27.74 -60.47
C SER A 10 -2.71 -26.40 -61.15
N VAL A 11 -1.76 -25.66 -60.54
CA VAL A 11 -0.55 -25.05 -61.12
C VAL A 11 -0.67 -24.19 -62.39
N VAL A 12 -0.26 -22.92 -62.30
CA VAL A 12 0.66 -22.31 -63.29
C VAL A 12 1.69 -21.44 -62.57
N SER A 13 2.96 -21.77 -62.80
CA SER A 13 4.15 -21.05 -62.40
C SER A 13 4.65 -20.19 -63.56
N GLU A 14 4.86 -18.89 -63.34
CA GLU A 14 5.72 -18.04 -64.18
C GLU A 14 6.68 -17.28 -63.26
N GLY A 15 7.97 -17.47 -63.48
CA GLY A 15 9.02 -16.68 -62.85
C GLY A 15 9.50 -15.60 -63.80
N MET A 16 9.90 -14.43 -63.28
CA MET A 16 10.86 -13.57 -63.97
C MET A 16 11.56 -12.58 -63.01
N GLN A 17 12.87 -12.77 -62.89
CA GLN A 17 13.97 -11.80 -62.75
C GLN A 17 13.83 -10.58 -61.81
N ALA A 18 14.68 -10.57 -60.78
CA ALA A 18 15.04 -9.38 -60.02
C ALA A 18 16.01 -8.48 -60.82
N PRO A 19 15.84 -7.14 -60.81
CA PRO A 19 16.83 -6.25 -61.40
C PRO A 19 17.97 -5.95 -60.41
N GLU A 20 19.21 -6.07 -60.92
CA GLU A 20 20.44 -5.59 -60.30
C GLU A 20 20.35 -4.09 -59.99
N ARG A 21 20.75 -3.68 -58.78
CA ARG A 21 20.96 -2.26 -58.43
C ARG A 21 22.45 -1.94 -58.33
N ASN A 22 22.80 -0.86 -59.03
CA ASN A 22 24.12 -0.27 -59.29
C ASN A 22 24.82 0.23 -57.99
N PRO A 23 26.13 -0.02 -57.77
CA PRO A 23 26.78 0.19 -56.47
C PRO A 23 27.36 1.61 -56.29
N LYS A 24 26.50 2.63 -56.24
CA LYS A 24 26.92 4.02 -55.93
C LYS A 24 26.16 4.75 -54.81
N ASP A 25 25.20 4.13 -54.13
CA ASP A 25 24.55 4.72 -52.94
C ASP A 25 25.09 4.14 -51.61
N LEU A 26 26.40 3.92 -51.54
CA LEU A 26 27.12 3.59 -50.31
C LEU A 26 27.44 4.87 -49.54
N GLY A 27 26.53 5.26 -48.64
CA GLY A 27 26.71 6.39 -47.73
C GLY A 27 25.92 6.23 -46.43
N ARG A 28 26.54 5.53 -45.47
CA ARG A 28 26.27 5.50 -44.01
C ARG A 28 25.27 4.47 -43.48
N HIS A 29 25.83 3.33 -43.09
CA HIS A 29 25.26 2.40 -42.12
C HIS A 29 25.02 3.05 -40.74
N GLY A 30 23.92 2.65 -40.09
CA GLY A 30 23.93 2.37 -38.66
C GLY A 30 23.01 3.21 -37.78
N VAL A 31 21.70 2.94 -37.80
CA VAL A 31 20.85 3.02 -36.59
C VAL A 31 19.87 1.85 -36.68
N LEU A 32 20.02 0.85 -35.80
CA LEU A 32 18.94 -0.10 -35.52
C LEU A 32 17.73 0.70 -35.05
N GLU A 33 16.60 0.48 -35.71
CA GLU A 33 15.31 1.05 -35.34
C GLU A 33 15.04 0.85 -33.84
N SER A 34 14.80 1.96 -33.15
CA SER A 34 14.39 1.99 -31.76
C SER A 34 13.12 1.17 -31.56
N PRO A 35 12.96 0.42 -30.45
CA PRO A 35 11.72 -0.27 -30.14
C PRO A 35 10.58 0.75 -30.08
N GLY A 36 9.47 0.39 -30.72
CA GLY A 36 8.32 1.26 -31.02
C GLY A 36 7.89 2.16 -29.87
N THR A 37 7.57 3.40 -30.23
CA THR A 37 6.86 4.37 -29.42
C THR A 37 5.64 3.69 -28.81
N VAL A 38 5.65 3.48 -27.49
CA VAL A 38 4.44 3.09 -26.75
C VAL A 38 3.42 4.21 -26.98
N GLU A 39 2.41 3.93 -27.81
CA GLU A 39 1.27 4.82 -28.01
C GLU A 39 0.68 5.06 -26.62
N LYS A 40 0.78 6.30 -26.12
CA LYS A 40 0.20 6.65 -24.82
C LYS A 40 -1.31 6.49 -24.93
N GLN A 41 -1.86 5.40 -24.40
CA GLN A 41 -3.30 5.29 -24.13
C GLN A 41 -3.71 6.52 -23.32
N MET A 42 -4.46 7.43 -23.94
CA MET A 42 -5.12 8.50 -23.22
C MET A 42 -6.42 7.95 -22.63
N THR A 43 -6.65 8.31 -21.39
CA THR A 43 -7.86 7.94 -20.66
C THR A 43 -8.71 9.19 -20.45
N THR A 44 -10.01 9.11 -20.69
CA THR A 44 -10.93 10.21 -20.38
C THR A 44 -11.71 9.85 -19.12
N GLN A 45 -11.59 10.67 -18.07
CA GLN A 45 -12.48 10.52 -16.92
C GLN A 45 -13.77 11.29 -17.19
N MET A 46 -14.92 10.65 -16.95
CA MET A 46 -16.22 11.31 -16.99
C MET A 46 -17.03 11.01 -15.74
N SER A 47 -17.85 11.96 -15.32
CA SER A 47 -18.90 11.75 -14.33
C SER A 47 -20.22 12.17 -14.93
N PHE A 48 -21.27 11.41 -14.64
CA PHE A 48 -22.63 11.70 -15.07
C PHE A 48 -23.60 11.41 -13.93
N ALA A 49 -24.77 12.02 -14.02
CA ALA A 49 -25.90 11.77 -13.15
C ALA A 49 -26.95 10.98 -13.93
N THR A 50 -27.65 10.05 -13.30
CA THR A 50 -28.71 9.24 -13.93
C THR A 50 -29.78 8.89 -12.89
N ARG A 51 -31.01 8.61 -13.35
CA ARG A 51 -32.10 8.10 -12.51
C ARG A 51 -32.40 6.65 -12.88
N ALA A 52 -31.37 5.82 -12.90
CA ALA A 52 -31.52 4.39 -13.13
C ALA A 52 -32.49 3.79 -12.11
N GLN A 53 -33.51 3.08 -12.58
CA GLN A 53 -34.52 2.48 -11.72
C GLN A 53 -33.92 1.36 -10.89
N GLY A 54 -34.21 1.34 -9.59
CA GLY A 54 -33.74 0.29 -8.71
C GLY A 54 -33.89 0.63 -7.23
N PRO A 55 -33.50 -0.28 -6.35
CA PRO A 55 -33.81 -0.16 -4.93
C PRO A 55 -33.11 1.03 -4.25
N LEU A 56 -31.86 1.33 -4.64
CA LEU A 56 -31.13 2.50 -4.15
C LEU A 56 -31.75 3.82 -4.64
N GLN A 57 -32.32 3.81 -5.85
CA GLN A 57 -33.07 4.94 -6.39
C GLN A 57 -34.33 5.18 -5.56
N GLU A 58 -35.14 4.14 -5.36
CA GLU A 58 -36.42 4.21 -4.63
C GLU A 58 -36.22 4.65 -3.18
N VAL A 59 -35.26 4.04 -2.47
CA VAL A 59 -35.04 4.33 -1.04
C VAL A 59 -34.52 5.75 -0.81
N THR A 60 -33.63 6.25 -1.67
CA THR A 60 -33.11 7.63 -1.56
C THR A 60 -34.08 8.68 -2.08
N GLU A 61 -35.04 8.30 -2.93
CA GLU A 61 -36.14 9.17 -3.34
C GLU A 61 -37.18 9.34 -2.22
N ARG A 62 -37.55 8.24 -1.55
CA ARG A 62 -38.46 8.26 -0.40
C ARG A 62 -37.87 8.93 0.82
N ARG A 63 -36.54 8.95 0.93
CA ARG A 63 -35.78 9.57 2.04
C ARG A 63 -34.83 10.64 1.51
N PRO A 64 -35.29 11.88 1.26
CA PRO A 64 -34.46 12.94 0.67
C PRO A 64 -33.24 13.36 1.51
N GLY A 65 -33.23 13.02 2.81
CA GLY A 65 -32.12 13.21 3.73
C GLY A 65 -31.11 12.05 3.76
N LEU A 66 -31.40 10.95 3.07
CA LEU A 66 -30.52 9.80 2.94
C LEU A 66 -29.59 9.96 1.73
N ALA A 67 -28.30 9.79 1.96
CA ALA A 67 -27.30 9.61 0.90
C ALA A 67 -26.66 8.23 1.04
N ILE A 68 -26.39 7.57 -0.08
CA ILE A 68 -25.76 6.25 -0.10
C ILE A 68 -24.55 6.28 -1.04
N ASP A 69 -23.37 5.94 -0.52
CA ASP A 69 -22.23 5.57 -1.35
C ASP A 69 -22.24 4.06 -1.58
N ALA A 70 -22.46 3.67 -2.83
CA ALA A 70 -22.47 2.28 -3.26
C ALA A 70 -21.12 1.90 -3.88
N TYR A 71 -20.52 0.82 -3.37
CA TYR A 71 -19.25 0.27 -3.79
C TYR A 71 -19.47 -1.15 -4.30
N PRO A 72 -19.51 -1.34 -5.62
CA PRO A 72 -19.61 -2.67 -6.16
C PRO A 72 -18.30 -3.43 -6.06
N LEU A 73 -18.37 -4.68 -5.61
CA LEU A 73 -17.25 -5.55 -5.28
C LEU A 73 -17.46 -6.93 -5.93
N GLY A 74 -17.80 -6.92 -7.22
CA GLY A 74 -18.30 -8.10 -7.95
C GLY A 74 -19.69 -8.48 -7.46
N ARG A 75 -19.84 -9.72 -7.01
CA ARG A 75 -21.07 -10.28 -6.42
C ARG A 75 -21.49 -9.70 -5.08
N LEU A 76 -20.80 -8.68 -4.60
CA LEU A 76 -21.06 -8.03 -3.33
C LEU A 76 -21.27 -6.54 -3.57
N LEU A 77 -22.18 -5.96 -2.82
CA LEU A 77 -22.38 -4.51 -2.79
C LEU A 77 -22.18 -4.00 -1.38
N LEU A 78 -21.22 -3.11 -1.21
CA LEU A 78 -21.04 -2.39 0.05
C LEU A 78 -21.71 -1.03 -0.06
N LEU A 79 -22.65 -0.75 0.84
CA LEU A 79 -23.34 0.52 0.96
C LEU A 79 -22.86 1.24 2.20
N ARG A 80 -22.51 2.52 2.07
CA ARG A 80 -22.38 3.44 3.19
C ARG A 80 -23.51 4.44 3.13
N CYS A 81 -24.37 4.39 4.12
CA CYS A 81 -25.55 5.22 4.24
C CYS A 81 -25.26 6.36 5.23
N PHE A 82 -25.64 7.58 4.86
CA PHE A 82 -25.43 8.80 5.64
C PHE A 82 -26.73 9.60 5.76
N GLY A 83 -26.87 10.35 6.84
CA GLY A 83 -28.02 11.23 7.08
C GLY A 83 -29.21 10.45 7.65
N ASP A 84 -30.32 10.38 6.92
CA ASP A 84 -31.55 9.69 7.34
C ASP A 84 -31.42 8.15 7.26
N VAL A 85 -30.58 7.59 8.12
CA VAL A 85 -30.16 6.17 8.12
C VAL A 85 -31.00 5.26 9.02
N ASP A 86 -32.01 5.81 9.69
CA ASP A 86 -32.80 5.03 10.66
C ASP A 86 -33.72 4.02 9.98
N GLY A 87 -33.63 2.76 10.40
CA GLY A 87 -34.37 1.65 9.81
C GLY A 87 -34.01 1.39 8.33
N ILE A 88 -32.81 1.77 7.89
CA ILE A 88 -32.33 1.49 6.53
C ILE A 88 -32.10 -0.02 6.31
N ASP A 89 -31.72 -0.72 7.36
CA ASP A 89 -31.51 -2.16 7.44
C ASP A 89 -32.80 -2.96 7.35
N ALA A 90 -33.93 -2.35 7.70
CA ALA A 90 -35.26 -2.93 7.56
C ALA A 90 -35.97 -2.48 6.27
N ALA A 91 -35.38 -1.58 5.47
CA ALA A 91 -36.01 -1.05 4.28
C ALA A 91 -36.29 -2.17 3.27
N SER A 92 -37.54 -2.25 2.79
CA SER A 92 -37.99 -3.27 1.85
C SER A 92 -37.21 -3.25 0.53
N GLU A 93 -36.69 -2.10 0.16
CA GLU A 93 -35.86 -1.85 -1.02
C GLU A 93 -34.49 -2.51 -0.84
N ILE A 94 -33.93 -2.46 0.36
CA ILE A 94 -32.62 -3.06 0.70
C ILE A 94 -32.74 -4.57 0.95
N ASN A 95 -33.81 -5.02 1.60
CA ASN A 95 -34.01 -6.44 1.96
C ASN A 95 -34.78 -7.27 0.92
N GLY A 96 -35.67 -6.64 0.14
CA GLY A 96 -36.62 -7.31 -0.74
C GLY A 96 -36.16 -7.43 -2.19
N SER A 97 -35.05 -6.81 -2.57
CA SER A 97 -34.57 -6.73 -3.95
C SER A 97 -33.69 -7.92 -4.41
N GLY A 98 -33.66 -9.00 -3.63
CA GLY A 98 -32.88 -10.21 -3.95
C GLY A 98 -31.43 -10.17 -3.45
N GLY A 99 -31.03 -9.11 -2.76
CA GLY A 99 -29.76 -9.04 -2.04
C GLY A 99 -29.94 -9.37 -0.57
N LYS A 100 -29.29 -10.43 -0.09
CA LYS A 100 -29.27 -10.76 1.34
C LYS A 100 -28.32 -9.80 2.04
N VAL A 101 -28.76 -9.08 3.08
CA VAL A 101 -27.84 -8.39 3.99
C VAL A 101 -26.95 -9.44 4.65
N LEU A 102 -25.69 -9.49 4.23
CA LEU A 102 -24.68 -10.40 4.77
C LEU A 102 -24.09 -9.84 6.06
N HIS A 103 -23.95 -8.52 6.13
CA HIS A 103 -23.40 -7.84 7.28
C HIS A 103 -23.92 -6.41 7.40
N MET A 104 -24.02 -5.92 8.63
CA MET A 104 -24.36 -4.54 8.94
C MET A 104 -23.50 -4.06 10.11
N THR A 105 -23.02 -2.82 10.01
CA THR A 105 -22.46 -2.09 11.15
C THR A 105 -23.01 -0.67 11.19
N ARG A 106 -23.08 -0.08 12.38
CA ARG A 106 -23.50 1.31 12.61
C ARG A 106 -22.44 2.03 13.43
N THR A 107 -22.01 3.20 12.96
CA THR A 107 -21.01 4.03 13.62
C THR A 107 -21.49 5.48 13.61
N GLY A 108 -22.00 5.96 14.75
CA GLY A 108 -22.65 7.28 14.81
C GLY A 108 -23.85 7.36 13.85
N ASP A 109 -23.88 8.40 13.01
CA ASP A 109 -24.94 8.66 12.02
C ASP A 109 -24.70 7.97 10.66
N GLU A 110 -23.85 6.95 10.64
CA GLU A 110 -23.51 6.17 9.46
C GLU A 110 -23.89 4.70 9.66
N VAL A 111 -24.53 4.12 8.64
CA VAL A 111 -24.79 2.68 8.58
C VAL A 111 -24.06 2.11 7.37
N THR A 112 -23.27 1.05 7.57
CA THR A 112 -22.62 0.31 6.50
C THR A 112 -23.28 -1.05 6.35
N LEU A 113 -23.68 -1.38 5.12
CA LEU A 113 -24.33 -2.65 4.77
C LEU A 113 -23.49 -3.39 3.73
N LEU A 114 -23.28 -4.68 3.91
CA LEU A 114 -22.75 -5.57 2.88
C LEU A 114 -23.89 -6.47 2.39
N LEU A 115 -24.20 -6.36 1.11
CA LEU A 115 -25.24 -7.15 0.46
C LEU A 115 -24.60 -8.23 -0.42
N ASP A 116 -25.21 -9.41 -0.45
CA ASP A 116 -24.98 -10.40 -1.51
C ASP A 116 -25.64 -9.88 -2.79
N GLY A 117 -24.84 -9.35 -3.71
CA GLY A 117 -25.27 -8.64 -4.91
C GLY A 117 -25.75 -9.57 -6.02
N SER A 118 -26.61 -10.55 -5.73
CA SER A 118 -27.15 -11.47 -6.75
C SER A 118 -28.22 -10.85 -7.68
N GLY A 119 -28.16 -9.56 -8.00
CA GLY A 119 -29.10 -8.90 -8.92
C GLY A 119 -28.68 -7.48 -9.38
N ARG A 120 -29.22 -7.05 -10.53
CA ARG A 120 -29.28 -5.75 -11.25
C ARG A 120 -28.09 -4.76 -11.21
N GLU A 121 -27.35 -4.60 -10.11
CA GLU A 121 -26.19 -3.72 -10.05
C GLU A 121 -24.95 -4.35 -10.70
N GLU A 122 -24.83 -5.68 -10.64
CA GLU A 122 -23.89 -6.43 -11.48
C GLU A 122 -24.13 -6.20 -12.96
N GLU A 123 -25.39 -6.05 -13.39
CA GLU A 123 -25.73 -5.72 -14.79
C GLU A 123 -25.25 -4.32 -15.16
N ILE A 124 -25.34 -3.35 -14.25
CA ILE A 124 -24.81 -1.99 -14.47
C ILE A 124 -23.29 -2.01 -14.64
N ILE A 125 -22.55 -2.80 -13.85
CA ILE A 125 -21.08 -2.88 -13.93
C ILE A 125 -20.64 -3.73 -15.12
N ALA A 126 -21.33 -4.83 -15.39
CA ALA A 126 -21.09 -5.68 -16.55
C ALA A 126 -21.34 -4.91 -17.85
N ALA A 127 -22.43 -4.13 -17.93
CA ALA A 127 -22.70 -3.25 -19.06
C ALA A 127 -21.60 -2.21 -19.30
N LEU A 128 -20.93 -1.74 -18.23
CA LEU A 128 -19.80 -0.82 -18.33
C LEU A 128 -18.49 -1.51 -18.77
N ALA A 129 -18.22 -2.71 -18.25
CA ALA A 129 -16.99 -3.45 -18.51
C ALA A 129 -16.83 -3.88 -19.99
N ASP A 130 -17.92 -4.09 -20.71
CA ASP A 130 -17.93 -4.55 -22.11
C ASP A 130 -17.48 -3.48 -23.14
N GLN A 131 -17.29 -2.21 -22.73
CA GLN A 131 -17.07 -1.09 -23.67
C GLN A 131 -15.82 -0.24 -23.36
N SER A 132 -14.76 -0.84 -22.79
CA SER A 132 -13.53 -0.11 -22.41
C SER A 132 -13.78 1.05 -21.42
N ALA A 133 -14.79 0.88 -20.55
CA ALA A 133 -15.14 1.83 -19.51
C ALA A 133 -14.98 1.19 -18.13
N HIS A 134 -14.24 1.86 -17.25
CA HIS A 134 -13.95 1.38 -15.91
C HIS A 134 -14.67 2.24 -14.88
N LEU A 135 -15.52 1.63 -14.06
CA LEU A 135 -16.21 2.31 -12.95
C LEU A 135 -15.19 2.78 -11.89
N ILE A 136 -15.29 4.04 -11.49
CA ILE A 136 -14.62 4.59 -10.31
C ILE A 136 -15.66 4.69 -9.19
N PRO A 137 -15.62 3.80 -8.17
CA PRO A 137 -16.52 3.90 -7.04
C PRO A 137 -16.13 5.06 -6.08
N PRO A 138 -17.05 5.52 -5.23
CA PRO A 138 -18.44 5.06 -5.14
C PRO A 138 -19.35 5.60 -6.25
N ILE A 139 -20.44 4.88 -6.47
CA ILE A 139 -21.66 5.46 -7.06
C ILE A 139 -22.41 6.15 -5.92
N ARG A 140 -22.57 7.48 -6.00
CA ARG A 140 -23.29 8.23 -4.97
C ARG A 140 -24.76 8.37 -5.32
N TRP A 141 -25.64 7.86 -4.47
CA TRP A 141 -27.09 7.98 -4.57
C TRP A 141 -27.60 9.03 -3.59
N GLN A 142 -28.45 9.94 -4.07
CA GLN A 142 -29.14 10.92 -3.24
C GLN A 142 -30.40 11.39 -3.97
N ARG A 143 -31.55 11.48 -3.28
CA ARG A 143 -32.82 11.96 -3.85
C ARG A 143 -33.21 11.25 -5.16
N GLY A 144 -32.96 9.93 -5.23
CA GLY A 144 -33.24 9.10 -6.40
C GLY A 144 -32.35 9.37 -7.62
N GLU A 145 -31.24 10.09 -7.47
CA GLU A 145 -30.25 10.31 -8.53
C GLU A 145 -28.93 9.62 -8.17
N ALA A 146 -28.37 8.85 -9.11
CA ALA A 146 -27.04 8.27 -9.02
C ALA A 146 -26.02 9.15 -9.73
N ARG A 147 -24.92 9.43 -9.05
CA ARG A 147 -23.73 10.03 -9.65
C ARG A 147 -22.67 8.96 -9.87
N VAL A 148 -22.39 8.68 -11.13
CA VAL A 148 -21.46 7.64 -11.59
C VAL A 148 -20.20 8.32 -12.12
N THR A 149 -19.03 7.75 -11.86
CA THR A 149 -17.76 8.21 -12.42
C THR A 149 -17.07 7.06 -13.13
N LEU A 150 -16.60 7.30 -14.35
CA LEU A 150 -15.94 6.32 -15.21
C LEU A 150 -14.58 6.82 -15.68
N VAL A 151 -13.67 5.89 -15.96
CA VAL A 151 -12.50 6.08 -16.81
C VAL A 151 -12.75 5.37 -18.13
N LEU A 152 -12.70 6.11 -19.22
CA LEU A 152 -12.84 5.61 -20.57
C LEU A 152 -11.46 5.47 -21.22
N GLU A 153 -11.22 4.37 -21.92
CA GLU A 153 -10.06 4.24 -22.81
C GLU A 153 -10.30 5.00 -24.12
N ASP A 154 -9.23 5.26 -24.88
CA ASP A 154 -9.22 6.17 -26.03
C ASP A 154 -10.23 5.89 -27.15
N ARG A 155 -10.82 4.69 -27.19
CA ARG A 155 -11.79 4.28 -28.21
C ARG A 155 -13.26 4.32 -27.75
N ALA A 156 -13.53 4.58 -26.47
CA ALA A 156 -14.87 4.59 -25.94
C ALA A 156 -15.59 5.91 -26.27
N ASP A 157 -16.80 5.82 -26.80
CA ASP A 157 -17.67 6.97 -27.08
C ASP A 157 -18.48 7.34 -25.83
N PRO A 158 -18.20 8.50 -25.19
CA PRO A 158 -18.92 8.93 -24.00
C PRO A 158 -20.41 9.20 -24.22
N GLU A 159 -20.82 9.61 -25.43
CA GLU A 159 -22.22 9.96 -25.71
C GLU A 159 -23.06 8.69 -25.87
N ALA A 160 -22.59 7.74 -26.67
CA ALA A 160 -23.20 6.40 -26.80
C ALA A 160 -23.28 5.66 -25.47
N LEU A 161 -22.33 5.89 -24.55
CA LEU A 161 -22.39 5.33 -23.20
C LEU A 161 -23.49 5.97 -22.34
N LEU A 162 -23.71 7.28 -22.44
CA LEU A 162 -24.76 7.96 -21.69
C LEU A 162 -26.16 7.54 -22.12
N GLU A 163 -26.38 7.26 -23.40
CA GLU A 163 -27.67 6.81 -23.94
C GLU A 163 -28.17 5.50 -23.31
N GLN A 164 -27.26 4.68 -22.77
CA GLN A 164 -27.59 3.42 -22.10
C GLN A 164 -28.15 3.64 -20.68
N PHE A 165 -27.98 4.82 -20.11
CA PHE A 165 -28.42 5.15 -18.76
C PHE A 165 -29.67 6.05 -18.81
N PRO A 166 -30.82 5.59 -18.27
CA PRO A 166 -32.06 6.37 -18.28
C PRO A 166 -31.89 7.76 -17.66
N GLY A 167 -32.26 8.79 -18.43
CA GLY A 167 -32.18 10.18 -18.00
C GLY A 167 -30.76 10.65 -17.67
N ALA A 168 -29.73 10.01 -18.24
CA ALA A 168 -28.36 10.37 -17.94
C ALA A 168 -27.98 11.75 -18.46
N ARG A 169 -27.22 12.47 -17.65
CA ARG A 169 -26.71 13.80 -17.95
C ARG A 169 -25.25 13.87 -17.56
N LEU A 170 -24.41 14.27 -18.50
CA LEU A 170 -23.01 14.53 -18.24
C LEU A 170 -22.86 15.61 -17.16
N VAL A 171 -22.09 15.32 -16.12
CA VAL A 171 -21.78 16.26 -15.04
C VAL A 171 -20.40 16.86 -15.24
N SER A 172 -19.41 16.04 -15.62
CA SER A 172 -18.07 16.51 -15.94
C SER A 172 -17.33 15.53 -16.86
N LYS A 173 -16.46 16.05 -17.71
CA LYS A 173 -15.54 15.27 -18.54
C LYS A 173 -14.16 15.90 -18.46
N ARG A 174 -13.13 15.12 -18.13
CA ARG A 174 -11.75 15.56 -17.99
C ARG A 174 -10.83 14.58 -18.70
N ARG A 175 -9.97 15.11 -19.56
CA ARG A 175 -8.79 14.38 -20.03
C ARG A 175 -7.63 14.77 -19.12
N PRO A 176 -7.08 13.85 -18.31
CA PRO A 176 -5.90 14.16 -17.52
C PRO A 176 -4.76 14.57 -18.46
N SER A 177 -4.26 15.80 -18.33
CA SER A 177 -3.03 16.18 -19.02
C SER A 177 -1.90 15.28 -18.50
N PRO A 178 -0.97 14.82 -19.37
CA PRO A 178 0.26 14.17 -18.93
C PRO A 178 1.22 15.22 -18.34
N THR A 179 0.82 15.86 -17.26
CA THR A 179 1.62 16.82 -16.50
C THR A 179 2.12 16.14 -15.23
N ARG A 180 3.44 16.04 -15.09
CA ARG A 180 4.12 15.72 -13.83
C ARG A 180 3.52 16.56 -12.70
N GLY A 181 2.93 15.92 -11.70
CA GLY A 181 2.88 16.51 -10.35
C GLY A 181 1.53 16.80 -9.72
N THR A 182 0.39 16.45 -10.31
CA THR A 182 -0.90 16.57 -9.61
C THR A 182 -1.62 15.24 -9.59
N VAL A 183 -1.34 14.47 -8.54
CA VAL A 183 -2.13 13.30 -8.14
C VAL A 183 -3.52 13.82 -7.79
N GLY A 184 -4.44 13.73 -8.76
CA GLY A 184 -5.87 13.89 -8.51
C GLY A 184 -6.26 12.93 -7.39
N SER A 185 -6.98 13.45 -6.41
CA SER A 185 -7.41 12.71 -5.22
C SER A 185 -8.36 11.56 -5.61
N TYR A 186 -7.80 10.39 -5.91
CA TYR A 186 -8.53 9.11 -6.02
C TYR A 186 -8.33 8.24 -4.79
N SER A 187 -8.13 8.85 -3.62
CA SER A 187 -8.29 8.14 -2.36
C SER A 187 -9.78 8.03 -2.06
N SER A 188 -10.38 6.92 -2.48
CA SER A 188 -11.63 6.49 -1.84
C SER A 188 -11.30 6.18 -0.38
N PRO A 189 -12.05 6.72 0.60
CA PRO A 189 -11.84 6.45 2.02
C PRO A 189 -12.10 4.99 2.41
N LEU A 190 -12.55 4.15 1.47
CA LEU A 190 -12.83 2.77 1.77
C LEU A 190 -11.67 1.81 1.51
N PHE A 191 -11.02 1.74 0.34
CA PHE A 191 -10.12 0.58 0.09
C PHE A 191 -8.90 0.80 -0.83
N LEU A 192 -8.62 2.02 -1.33
CA LEU A 192 -7.43 2.23 -2.16
C LEU A 192 -6.36 3.00 -1.40
N PRO A 193 -5.26 2.35 -0.97
CA PRO A 193 -4.20 3.02 -0.26
C PRO A 193 -3.51 4.04 -1.17
N LYS A 194 -3.06 5.17 -0.60
CA LYS A 194 -2.15 6.09 -1.30
C LYS A 194 -0.81 5.38 -1.57
N LEU A 195 -0.65 4.86 -2.77
CA LEU A 195 0.60 4.30 -3.26
C LEU A 195 1.47 5.41 -3.87
N THR A 196 2.78 5.37 -3.62
CA THR A 196 3.74 6.14 -4.41
C THR A 196 3.79 5.60 -5.84
N GLU A 197 4.20 6.43 -6.80
CA GLU A 197 4.34 6.03 -8.21
C GLU A 197 5.21 4.78 -8.37
N LYS A 198 6.29 4.66 -7.58
CA LYS A 198 7.19 3.50 -7.60
C LYS A 198 6.53 2.22 -7.06
N GLN A 199 5.69 2.33 -6.04
CA GLN A 199 4.93 1.20 -5.48
C GLN A 199 3.83 0.73 -6.43
N ALA A 200 3.07 1.67 -7.00
CA ALA A 200 2.04 1.36 -7.99
C ALA A 200 2.64 0.68 -9.23
N ARG A 201 3.75 1.21 -9.74
CA ARG A 201 4.46 0.63 -10.90
C ARG A 201 4.99 -0.78 -10.62
N ALA A 202 5.57 -1.02 -9.43
CA ALA A 202 6.05 -2.34 -9.06
C ALA A 202 4.91 -3.37 -8.95
N LEU A 203 3.79 -2.98 -8.33
CA LEU A 203 2.61 -3.84 -8.17
C LEU A 203 1.98 -4.21 -9.52
N LEU A 204 1.79 -3.22 -10.40
CA LEU A 204 1.22 -3.45 -11.73
C LEU A 204 2.15 -4.32 -12.60
N ALA A 205 3.45 -4.04 -12.61
CA ALA A 205 4.40 -4.86 -13.36
C ALA A 205 4.47 -6.31 -12.87
N ALA A 206 4.30 -6.54 -11.56
CA ALA A 206 4.18 -7.89 -11.01
C ALA A 206 2.89 -8.58 -11.50
N TYR A 207 1.76 -7.87 -11.47
CA TYR A 207 0.48 -8.37 -11.97
C TYR A 207 0.55 -8.73 -13.46
N ASP A 208 1.00 -7.81 -14.31
CA ASP A 208 1.08 -8.00 -15.76
C ASP A 208 2.01 -9.15 -16.16
N ALA A 209 3.06 -9.40 -15.37
CA ALA A 209 3.97 -10.53 -15.58
C ALA A 209 3.41 -11.87 -15.06
N GLY A 210 2.23 -11.88 -14.44
CA GLY A 210 1.62 -13.08 -13.87
C GLY A 210 2.29 -13.57 -12.58
N TYR A 211 2.88 -12.66 -11.79
CA TYR A 211 3.46 -12.97 -10.48
C TYR A 211 2.41 -13.44 -9.44
N TYR A 212 1.16 -12.98 -9.57
CA TYR A 212 0.05 -13.33 -8.68
C TYR A 212 -0.80 -14.52 -9.16
N GLU A 213 -0.49 -15.07 -10.33
CA GLU A 213 -1.22 -16.23 -10.85
C GLU A 213 -0.84 -17.53 -10.13
N PHE A 214 -1.72 -18.53 -10.22
CA PHE A 214 -1.42 -19.89 -9.79
C PHE A 214 -1.56 -20.87 -10.96
N PRO A 215 -0.47 -21.54 -11.41
CA PRO A 215 0.92 -21.35 -10.95
C PRO A 215 1.49 -19.98 -11.38
N ARG A 216 2.46 -19.46 -10.62
CA ARG A 216 3.10 -18.18 -10.93
C ARG A 216 3.81 -18.25 -12.28
N LYS A 217 3.57 -17.27 -13.15
CA LYS A 217 4.20 -17.17 -14.47
C LYS A 217 5.51 -16.39 -14.48
N ALA A 218 5.76 -15.56 -13.45
CA ALA A 218 7.00 -14.79 -13.32
C ALA A 218 7.54 -14.77 -11.89
N THR A 219 8.85 -14.57 -11.79
CA THR A 219 9.60 -14.34 -10.55
C THR A 219 9.89 -12.86 -10.33
N THR A 220 10.18 -12.46 -9.08
CA THR A 220 10.56 -11.08 -8.78
C THR A 220 11.83 -10.63 -9.52
N GLU A 221 12.74 -11.57 -9.83
CA GLU A 221 13.94 -11.33 -10.65
C GLU A 221 13.53 -10.88 -12.06
N GLN A 222 12.69 -11.66 -12.75
CA GLN A 222 12.25 -11.38 -14.12
C GLN A 222 11.53 -10.03 -14.23
N VAL A 223 10.66 -9.71 -13.26
CA VAL A 223 9.94 -8.42 -13.23
C VAL A 223 10.88 -7.26 -12.91
N SER A 224 11.87 -7.45 -12.04
CA SER A 224 12.84 -6.39 -11.74
C SER A 224 13.71 -6.02 -12.95
N VAL A 225 14.08 -7.01 -13.77
CA VAL A 225 14.83 -6.82 -15.02
C VAL A 225 14.01 -6.01 -16.02
N SER A 226 12.71 -6.30 -16.20
CA SER A 226 11.86 -5.55 -17.14
C SER A 226 11.64 -4.10 -16.72
N LEU A 227 11.72 -3.80 -15.42
CA LEU A 227 11.63 -2.45 -14.88
C LEU A 227 12.97 -1.70 -14.86
N GLY A 228 14.09 -2.35 -15.18
CA GLY A 228 15.42 -1.74 -15.15
C GLY A 228 15.87 -1.30 -13.75
N ILE A 229 15.40 -1.99 -12.70
CA ILE A 229 15.76 -1.69 -11.31
C ILE A 229 16.34 -2.92 -10.61
N ALA A 230 17.15 -2.69 -9.57
CA ALA A 230 17.68 -3.79 -8.76
C ALA A 230 16.54 -4.60 -8.12
N ARG A 231 16.66 -5.94 -8.13
CA ARG A 231 15.70 -6.87 -7.53
C ARG A 231 15.28 -6.48 -6.11
N SER A 232 16.24 -6.12 -5.26
CA SER A 232 15.97 -5.68 -3.88
C SER A 232 15.12 -4.41 -3.79
N THR A 233 15.29 -3.49 -4.74
CA THR A 233 14.51 -2.25 -4.84
C THR A 233 13.09 -2.55 -5.33
N PHE A 234 12.96 -3.42 -6.33
CA PHE A 234 11.66 -3.92 -6.79
C PHE A 234 10.90 -4.60 -5.65
N GLU A 235 11.52 -5.57 -4.95
CA GLU A 235 10.91 -6.28 -3.81
C GLU A 235 10.51 -5.32 -2.69
N GLN A 236 11.31 -4.28 -2.40
CA GLN A 236 10.94 -3.27 -1.42
C GLN A 236 9.69 -2.47 -1.83
N HIS A 237 9.58 -2.08 -3.09
CA HIS A 237 8.41 -1.36 -3.61
C HIS A 237 7.18 -2.26 -3.66
N LEU A 238 7.35 -3.50 -4.14
CA LEU A 238 6.29 -4.50 -4.23
C LEU A 238 5.74 -4.86 -2.85
N ASN A 239 6.60 -5.24 -1.89
CA ASN A 239 6.18 -5.60 -0.54
C ASN A 239 5.40 -4.48 0.16
N ARG A 240 5.82 -3.21 -0.03
CA ARG A 240 5.09 -2.08 0.54
C ARG A 240 3.73 -1.88 -0.15
N ALA A 241 3.67 -2.04 -1.47
CA ALA A 241 2.42 -1.95 -2.22
C ALA A 241 1.44 -3.06 -1.83
N GLU A 242 1.91 -4.31 -1.76
CA GLU A 242 1.15 -5.48 -1.31
C GLU A 242 0.63 -5.29 0.11
N HIS A 243 1.49 -4.86 1.03
CA HIS A 243 1.08 -4.58 2.42
C HIS A 243 -0.07 -3.57 2.48
N HIS A 244 0.04 -2.49 1.69
CA HIS A 244 -1.01 -1.48 1.61
C HIS A 244 -2.33 -2.04 1.05
N VAL A 245 -2.27 -2.84 0.00
CA VAL A 245 -3.46 -3.45 -0.64
C VAL A 245 -4.10 -4.49 0.28
N VAL A 246 -3.32 -5.40 0.85
CA VAL A 246 -3.81 -6.43 1.78
C VAL A 246 -4.47 -5.79 2.98
N ARG A 247 -3.84 -4.76 3.58
CA ARG A 247 -4.41 -4.04 4.71
C ARG A 247 -5.73 -3.38 4.36
N ALA A 248 -5.81 -2.76 3.18
CA ALA A 248 -7.04 -2.16 2.71
C ALA A 248 -8.14 -3.22 2.46
N MET A 249 -7.79 -4.41 1.97
CA MET A 249 -8.77 -5.47 1.69
C MET A 249 -9.18 -6.29 2.92
N LEU A 250 -8.41 -6.24 4.01
CA LEU A 250 -8.63 -7.07 5.19
C LEU A 250 -10.03 -6.93 5.83
N PRO A 251 -10.65 -5.74 5.91
CA PRO A 251 -12.04 -5.60 6.37
C PRO A 251 -13.01 -6.41 5.50
N MET A 252 -12.87 -6.39 4.17
CA MET A 252 -13.71 -7.18 3.26
C MET A 252 -13.51 -8.69 3.44
N VAL A 253 -12.25 -9.13 3.62
CA VAL A 253 -11.92 -10.54 3.87
C VAL A 253 -12.55 -11.02 5.18
N ARG A 254 -12.52 -10.20 6.24
CA ARG A 254 -13.13 -10.49 7.54
C ARG A 254 -14.65 -10.63 7.43
N MET A 255 -15.31 -9.65 6.79
CA MET A 255 -16.75 -9.67 6.53
C MET A 255 -17.18 -10.93 5.75
N ARG A 256 -16.41 -11.33 4.73
CA ARG A 256 -16.69 -12.55 3.95
C ARG A 256 -16.51 -13.85 4.74
N SER A 257 -15.62 -13.87 5.73
CA SER A 257 -15.35 -15.07 6.54
C SER A 257 -16.35 -15.30 7.68
N GLY A 258 -17.34 -14.41 7.88
CA GLY A 258 -18.26 -14.46 9.02
C GLY A 258 -17.58 -14.20 10.36
N ARG A 259 -16.35 -13.64 10.35
CA ARG A 259 -15.68 -13.16 11.55
C ARG A 259 -16.24 -11.79 11.91
N GLU A 260 -16.70 -11.63 13.14
CA GLU A 260 -17.18 -10.36 13.69
C GLU A 260 -16.20 -9.23 13.39
N GLY A 261 -16.75 -8.02 13.18
CA GLY A 261 -16.05 -6.84 12.68
C GLY A 261 -14.69 -6.66 13.32
N GLY A 262 -13.64 -6.66 12.50
CA GLY A 262 -12.37 -6.12 12.92
C GLY A 262 -12.50 -4.61 13.04
N GLU A 263 -12.34 -4.12 14.26
CA GLU A 263 -12.49 -2.73 14.70
C GLU A 263 -11.84 -1.72 13.74
N ALA A 264 -12.44 -0.54 13.53
CA ALA A 264 -11.90 0.48 12.63
C ALA A 264 -10.47 0.88 13.03
N LEU A 265 -9.63 1.20 12.05
CA LEU A 265 -8.29 1.71 12.32
C LEU A 265 -8.36 3.20 12.67
N GLU A 266 -8.24 3.52 13.95
CA GLU A 266 -8.21 4.89 14.45
C GLU A 266 -6.77 5.37 14.58
N VAL A 267 -6.51 6.60 14.11
CA VAL A 267 -5.18 7.21 14.20
C VAL A 267 -5.23 8.35 15.20
N TYR A 268 -4.52 8.20 16.32
CA TYR A 268 -4.33 9.27 17.29
C TYR A 268 -2.94 9.86 17.16
N SER A 269 -2.78 11.14 17.45
CA SER A 269 -1.48 11.79 17.36
C SER A 269 -1.31 12.93 18.35
N LYS A 270 -0.13 13.01 18.96
CA LYS A 270 0.22 14.10 19.87
C LYS A 270 1.72 14.40 19.82
N PHE A 271 2.07 15.66 19.94
CA PHE A 271 3.46 16.12 19.90
C PHE A 271 4.16 15.87 21.24
N SER A 272 5.31 15.19 21.21
CA SER A 272 6.23 15.09 22.36
C SER A 272 7.29 16.18 22.26
N ARG A 273 7.42 16.98 23.32
CA ARG A 273 8.44 18.03 23.42
C ARG A 273 9.83 17.45 23.67
N GLU A 274 9.88 16.31 24.36
CA GLU A 274 11.11 15.57 24.69
C GLU A 274 11.78 15.06 23.42
N LEU A 275 10.98 14.51 22.49
CA LEU A 275 11.50 14.01 21.22
C LEU A 275 11.53 15.09 20.13
N GLY A 276 10.72 16.15 20.25
CA GLY A 276 10.52 17.12 19.17
C GLY A 276 9.80 16.49 17.97
N LEU A 277 8.97 15.47 18.20
CA LEU A 277 8.30 14.65 17.19
C LEU A 277 6.85 14.37 17.60
N TYR A 278 6.01 14.15 16.60
CA TYR A 278 4.68 13.59 16.80
C TYR A 278 4.77 12.10 17.07
N VAL A 279 4.11 11.65 18.14
CA VAL A 279 3.84 10.24 18.40
C VAL A 279 2.48 9.93 17.78
N GLN A 280 2.49 9.06 16.78
CA GLN A 280 1.31 8.59 16.08
C GLN A 280 0.98 7.18 16.55
N LEU A 281 -0.26 6.97 16.95
CA LEU A 281 -0.79 5.72 17.44
C LEU A 281 -1.87 5.24 16.48
N GLU A 282 -1.71 4.07 15.90
CA GLU A 282 -2.74 3.41 15.12
C GLU A 282 -3.37 2.30 15.97
N VAL A 283 -4.68 2.40 16.22
CA VAL A 283 -5.45 1.51 17.06
C VAL A 283 -6.40 0.70 16.19
N LEU A 284 -6.40 -0.61 16.36
CA LEU A 284 -7.41 -1.51 15.83
C LEU A 284 -8.23 -1.96 17.04
N GLY A 285 -9.30 -1.20 17.28
CA GLY A 285 -10.15 -1.13 18.49
C GLY A 285 -9.45 -1.27 19.83
N ASP A 286 -9.34 -2.44 20.44
CA ASP A 286 -8.70 -2.55 21.77
C ASP A 286 -7.17 -2.69 21.72
N ARG A 287 -6.58 -2.87 20.52
CA ARG A 287 -5.15 -3.17 20.31
C ARG A 287 -4.42 -2.12 19.51
N ILE A 288 -3.13 -1.98 19.78
CA ILE A 288 -2.25 -1.16 18.95
C ILE A 288 -1.80 -1.95 17.72
N ALA A 289 -2.09 -1.42 16.53
CA ALA A 289 -1.55 -1.92 15.27
C ALA A 289 -0.17 -1.32 14.98
N ALA A 290 0.04 -0.03 15.28
CA ALA A 290 1.31 0.64 15.08
C ALA A 290 1.54 1.82 16.02
N VAL A 291 2.81 2.11 16.28
CA VAL A 291 3.29 3.35 16.89
C VAL A 291 4.40 3.89 16.01
N ARG A 292 4.31 5.15 15.60
CA ARG A 292 5.29 5.80 14.74
C ARG A 292 5.68 7.16 15.27
N LEU A 293 6.87 7.60 14.89
CA LEU A 293 7.36 8.94 15.13
C LEU A 293 7.39 9.71 13.82
N ALA A 294 6.97 10.98 13.83
CA ALA A 294 6.90 11.80 12.63
C ALA A 294 7.24 13.27 12.92
N ARG A 295 7.81 13.98 11.94
CA ARG A 295 8.08 15.43 12.06
C ARG A 295 6.83 16.29 11.92
N LYS A 296 5.78 15.76 11.30
CA LYS A 296 4.52 16.46 11.02
C LYS A 296 3.37 15.67 11.61
N ALA A 297 2.31 16.38 11.99
CA ALA A 297 1.04 15.76 12.33
C ALA A 297 0.49 14.98 11.12
N PRO A 298 -0.23 13.87 11.34
CA PRO A 298 -0.95 13.19 10.26
C PRO A 298 -2.04 14.11 9.69
N ALA A 299 -2.37 13.90 8.42
CA ALA A 299 -3.38 14.71 7.74
C ALA A 299 -4.80 14.47 8.29
N GLU A 300 -5.05 13.26 8.78
CA GLU A 300 -6.30 12.84 9.41
C GLU A 300 -5.96 12.17 10.75
N THR A 301 -6.67 12.56 11.80
CA THR A 301 -6.47 12.08 13.17
C THR A 301 -7.83 12.00 13.87
N ALA A 302 -8.07 10.93 14.62
CA ALA A 302 -9.21 10.76 15.51
C ALA A 302 -9.11 11.67 16.75
N GLY A 303 -7.92 12.22 17.02
CA GLY A 303 -7.67 13.19 18.07
C GLY A 303 -6.30 13.01 18.71
N SER A 304 -6.11 13.60 19.88
CA SER A 304 -4.89 13.48 20.69
C SER A 304 -5.08 12.70 21.98
N ASP A 305 -6.31 12.27 22.25
CA ASP A 305 -6.72 11.75 23.55
C ASP A 305 -7.07 10.27 23.40
N HIS A 306 -6.10 9.43 23.78
CA HIS A 306 -6.25 7.98 23.83
C HIS A 306 -5.44 7.44 25.03
N PRO A 307 -5.96 6.50 25.84
CA PRO A 307 -5.28 6.00 27.03
C PRO A 307 -3.87 5.45 26.77
N TYR A 308 -3.69 4.64 25.72
CA TYR A 308 -2.36 4.16 25.35
C TYR A 308 -1.43 5.27 24.87
N LEU A 309 -1.94 6.28 24.15
CA LEU A 309 -1.11 7.40 23.72
C LEU A 309 -0.63 8.22 24.92
N ALA A 310 -1.49 8.44 25.91
CA ALA A 310 -1.12 9.08 27.17
C ALA A 310 -0.02 8.31 27.90
N ARG A 311 -0.14 6.98 28.03
CA ARG A 311 0.89 6.13 28.66
C ARG A 311 2.21 6.15 27.90
N ILE A 312 2.18 6.11 26.56
CA ILE A 312 3.39 6.21 25.73
C ILE A 312 4.08 7.55 25.95
N LEU A 313 3.32 8.65 25.95
CA LEU A 313 3.87 9.99 26.19
C LEU A 313 4.41 10.16 27.61
N GLU A 314 3.73 9.60 28.60
CA GLU A 314 4.20 9.56 29.98
C GLU A 314 5.51 8.77 30.09
N HIS A 315 5.61 7.62 29.41
CA HIS A 315 6.86 6.87 29.33
C HIS A 315 7.97 7.67 28.65
N ILE A 316 7.70 8.38 27.55
CA ILE A 316 8.68 9.26 26.90
C ILE A 316 9.13 10.39 27.85
N HIS A 317 8.20 10.94 28.63
CA HIS A 317 8.48 12.03 29.57
C HIS A 317 9.31 11.58 30.77
N THR A 318 8.95 10.43 31.35
CA THR A 318 9.48 9.95 32.64
C THR A 318 10.55 8.86 32.53
N GLY A 319 10.57 8.12 31.42
CA GLY A 319 11.34 6.89 31.24
C GLY A 319 10.85 5.69 32.06
N LYS A 320 9.75 5.82 32.82
CA LYS A 320 9.36 4.85 33.87
C LYS A 320 8.07 4.09 33.60
N GLY A 321 7.29 4.47 32.59
CA GLY A 321 6.04 3.78 32.27
C GLY A 321 6.28 2.33 31.84
N ASP A 322 5.54 1.38 32.41
CA ASP A 322 5.47 0.02 31.88
C ASP A 322 4.48 0.01 30.71
N LEU A 323 4.87 -0.57 29.58
CA LEU A 323 4.07 -0.64 28.35
C LEU A 323 3.88 -2.11 27.87
N ARG A 324 4.34 -3.08 28.66
CA ARG A 324 4.35 -4.52 28.29
C ARG A 324 2.97 -5.16 28.26
N ASP A 325 2.02 -4.58 28.98
CA ASP A 325 0.61 -5.00 29.04
C ASP A 325 -0.22 -4.46 27.88
N ILE A 326 0.31 -3.50 27.11
CA ILE A 326 -0.43 -2.92 25.99
C ILE A 326 -0.67 -4.01 24.92
N PRO A 327 -1.93 -4.30 24.55
CA PRO A 327 -2.24 -5.33 23.56
C PRO A 327 -1.81 -4.88 22.16
N LEU A 328 -1.19 -5.80 21.41
CA LEU A 328 -0.65 -5.54 20.07
C LEU A 328 -1.32 -6.42 19.01
N ALA A 329 -1.65 -5.83 17.87
CA ALA A 329 -2.13 -6.50 16.66
C ALA A 329 -0.98 -6.61 15.63
N LEU A 330 0.07 -7.38 15.95
CA LEU A 330 1.25 -7.50 15.09
C LEU A 330 0.97 -8.36 13.86
N GLU A 331 1.19 -7.80 12.67
CA GLU A 331 1.21 -8.52 11.39
C GLU A 331 2.65 -8.60 10.87
N VAL A 332 3.42 -9.57 11.38
CA VAL A 332 4.85 -9.76 11.09
C VAL A 332 5.17 -11.24 10.90
N ALA A 333 6.32 -11.53 10.27
CA ALA A 333 6.76 -12.91 10.06
C ALA A 333 7.03 -13.64 11.41
N PRO A 334 6.96 -14.98 11.48
CA PRO A 334 7.13 -15.72 12.73
C PRO A 334 8.42 -15.40 13.50
N PHE A 335 9.56 -15.33 12.80
CA PHE A 335 10.84 -14.97 13.44
C PHE A 335 10.86 -13.50 13.90
N GLU A 336 10.27 -12.58 13.14
CA GLU A 336 10.16 -11.18 13.55
C GLU A 336 9.28 -11.08 14.81
N ARG A 337 8.19 -11.85 14.90
CA ARG A 337 7.36 -11.94 16.11
C ARG A 337 8.15 -12.41 17.32
N GLU A 338 8.92 -13.49 17.21
CA GLU A 338 9.79 -13.99 18.30
C GLU A 338 10.74 -12.89 18.80
N VAL A 339 11.38 -12.16 17.89
CA VAL A 339 12.27 -11.05 18.23
C VAL A 339 11.51 -9.92 18.90
N LEU A 340 10.40 -9.46 18.32
CA LEU A 340 9.63 -8.33 18.84
C LEU A 340 9.05 -8.62 20.23
N GLU A 341 8.54 -9.83 20.48
CA GLU A 341 8.09 -10.23 21.82
C GLU A 341 9.25 -10.28 22.82
N PHE A 342 10.42 -10.79 22.41
CA PHE A 342 11.62 -10.74 23.26
C PHE A 342 12.01 -9.29 23.61
N LEU A 343 11.91 -8.35 22.67
CA LEU A 343 12.24 -6.96 22.95
C LEU A 343 11.38 -6.37 24.08
N ARG A 344 10.11 -6.78 24.18
CA ARG A 344 9.21 -6.31 25.24
C ARG A 344 9.61 -6.78 26.63
N THR A 345 10.43 -7.83 26.74
CA THR A 345 10.91 -8.31 28.04
C THR A 345 12.09 -7.51 28.57
N ILE A 346 12.72 -6.65 27.75
CA ILE A 346 13.86 -5.83 28.16
C ILE A 346 13.31 -4.65 28.98
N PRO A 347 13.66 -4.47 30.26
CA PRO A 347 13.13 -3.39 31.08
C PRO A 347 13.72 -2.02 30.67
N ALA A 348 13.04 -0.94 31.08
CA ALA A 348 13.57 0.41 30.92
C ALA A 348 14.89 0.59 31.67
N GLY A 349 15.86 1.28 31.05
CA GLY A 349 17.18 1.53 31.63
C GLY A 349 18.21 0.44 31.32
N GLU A 350 17.77 -0.71 30.79
CA GLU A 350 18.66 -1.78 30.33
C GLU A 350 18.87 -1.75 28.82
N THR A 351 20.05 -2.21 28.38
CA THR A 351 20.36 -2.41 26.98
C THR A 351 20.83 -3.82 26.71
N ILE A 352 20.60 -4.30 25.48
CA ILE A 352 21.02 -5.63 25.05
C ILE A 352 21.64 -5.57 23.66
N THR A 353 22.54 -6.48 23.34
CA THR A 353 23.13 -6.52 21.99
C THR A 353 22.31 -7.39 21.03
N TYR A 354 22.35 -7.07 19.74
CA TYR A 354 21.72 -7.89 18.69
C TYR A 354 22.15 -9.37 18.73
N GLY A 355 23.43 -9.62 19.00
CA GLY A 355 23.96 -10.99 19.11
C GLY A 355 23.47 -11.72 20.35
N GLU A 356 23.27 -11.01 21.44
CA GLU A 356 22.75 -11.56 22.69
C GLU A 356 21.26 -11.94 22.56
N ILE A 357 20.44 -11.12 21.88
CA ILE A 357 19.06 -11.49 21.52
C ILE A 357 19.05 -12.77 20.68
N ALA A 358 19.86 -12.81 19.62
CA ALA A 358 19.95 -13.97 18.73
C ALA A 358 20.31 -15.25 19.51
N ARG A 359 21.25 -15.15 20.45
CA ARG A 359 21.65 -16.25 21.34
C ARG A 359 20.52 -16.71 22.26
N ARG A 360 19.81 -15.78 22.89
CA ARG A 360 18.68 -16.09 23.80
C ARG A 360 17.48 -16.70 23.08
N LEU A 361 17.30 -16.38 21.80
CA LEU A 361 16.30 -17.01 20.93
C LEU A 361 16.77 -18.36 20.34
N GLY A 362 17.91 -18.91 20.79
CA GLY A 362 18.42 -20.19 20.31
C GLY A 362 18.98 -20.15 18.89
N ARG A 363 19.26 -18.97 18.33
CA ARG A 363 19.76 -18.76 16.96
C ARG A 363 21.10 -18.01 16.96
N PRO A 364 22.16 -18.57 17.56
CA PRO A 364 23.48 -17.94 17.55
C PRO A 364 23.93 -17.67 16.11
N GLY A 365 24.28 -16.42 15.79
CA GLY A 365 24.61 -15.98 14.44
C GLY A 365 23.52 -15.17 13.72
N ALA A 366 22.27 -15.19 14.20
CA ALA A 366 21.16 -14.45 13.59
C ALA A 366 21.14 -12.94 13.91
N SER A 367 22.25 -12.35 14.36
CA SER A 367 22.33 -10.94 14.79
C SER A 367 21.88 -9.95 13.71
N ARG A 368 22.16 -10.22 12.43
CA ARG A 368 21.70 -9.38 11.32
C ARG A 368 20.18 -9.46 11.13
N ALA A 369 19.62 -10.65 11.23
CA ALA A 369 18.18 -10.88 11.12
C ALA A 369 17.42 -10.23 12.28
N VAL A 370 17.97 -10.27 13.50
CA VAL A 370 17.45 -9.49 14.65
C VAL A 370 17.48 -8.00 14.33
N GLY A 371 18.57 -7.48 13.74
CA GLY A 371 18.67 -6.09 13.29
C GLY A 371 17.57 -5.71 12.28
N THR A 372 17.28 -6.60 11.32
CA THR A 372 16.18 -6.40 10.37
C THR A 372 14.82 -6.38 11.06
N ALA A 373 14.57 -7.27 12.02
CA ALA A 373 13.33 -7.28 12.81
C ALA A 373 13.18 -5.99 13.63
N CYS A 374 14.25 -5.51 14.28
CA CYS A 374 14.26 -4.22 14.99
C CYS A 374 13.95 -3.04 14.05
N ALA A 375 14.49 -3.04 12.84
CA ALA A 375 14.27 -2.00 11.83
C ALA A 375 12.84 -1.98 11.28
N ARG A 376 12.14 -3.12 11.33
CA ARG A 376 10.75 -3.31 10.90
C ARG A 376 9.74 -3.25 12.03
N ASN A 377 10.16 -2.86 13.22
CA ASN A 377 9.29 -2.74 14.38
C ASN A 377 8.09 -1.81 14.09
N PRO A 378 6.84 -2.32 14.07
CA PRO A 378 5.66 -1.53 13.74
C PRO A 378 5.18 -0.66 14.91
N ALA A 379 5.57 -0.98 16.15
CA ALA A 379 5.10 -0.34 17.37
C ALA A 379 6.29 0.15 18.21
N VAL A 380 7.02 1.15 17.71
CA VAL A 380 8.20 1.68 18.40
C VAL A 380 7.82 2.25 19.77
N ILE A 381 8.78 2.28 20.71
CA ILE A 381 8.59 2.65 22.12
C ILE A 381 7.83 1.58 22.92
N VAL A 382 6.65 1.14 22.45
CA VAL A 382 5.90 0.03 23.07
C VAL A 382 6.66 -1.29 22.92
N ILE A 383 7.22 -1.53 21.73
CA ILE A 383 8.26 -2.53 21.49
C ILE A 383 9.60 -1.76 21.49
N PRO A 384 10.44 -1.93 22.52
CA PRO A 384 11.52 -1.00 22.80
C PRO A 384 12.81 -1.35 22.02
N CYS A 385 12.75 -1.29 20.69
CA CYS A 385 13.93 -1.57 19.85
C CYS A 385 15.08 -0.55 20.03
N HIS A 386 14.81 0.61 20.64
CA HIS A 386 15.84 1.58 21.04
C HIS A 386 16.78 1.05 22.14
N ARG A 387 16.38 0.01 22.89
CA ARG A 387 17.23 -0.66 23.90
C ARG A 387 18.26 -1.62 23.30
N VAL A 388 18.21 -1.87 21.99
CA VAL A 388 19.13 -2.78 21.31
C VAL A 388 20.35 -2.04 20.78
N VAL A 389 21.55 -2.39 21.24
CA VAL A 389 22.80 -1.70 20.91
C VAL A 389 23.79 -2.62 20.18
N PRO A 390 24.73 -2.07 19.37
CA PRO A 390 25.78 -2.88 18.78
C PRO A 390 26.77 -3.37 19.84
N LYS A 391 27.38 -4.55 19.62
CA LYS A 391 28.42 -5.09 20.51
C LYS A 391 29.67 -4.22 20.56
N SER A 392 29.94 -3.45 19.50
CA SER A 392 31.08 -2.53 19.41
C SER A 392 30.95 -1.30 20.30
N GLY A 393 29.85 -1.13 21.04
CA GLY A 393 29.57 0.08 21.81
C GLY A 393 28.95 1.19 20.97
N GLY A 394 28.53 2.26 21.63
CA GLY A 394 27.77 3.36 21.02
C GLY A 394 26.29 3.06 20.79
N LEU A 395 25.58 4.03 20.21
CA LEU A 395 24.12 3.96 19.98
C LEU A 395 23.73 3.01 18.85
N GLY A 396 24.55 2.92 17.80
CA GLY A 396 24.18 2.28 16.54
C GLY A 396 23.02 2.98 15.83
N ASN A 397 22.50 2.34 14.78
CA ASN A 397 21.40 2.90 14.00
C ASN A 397 20.05 2.76 14.69
N TYR A 398 19.12 3.62 14.28
CA TYR A 398 17.72 3.58 14.67
C TYR A 398 16.86 3.94 13.46
N SER A 399 15.93 3.07 13.09
CA SER A 399 15.15 3.21 11.84
C SER A 399 13.97 4.17 11.97
N SER A 400 13.60 4.55 13.19
CA SER A 400 12.51 5.50 13.44
C SER A 400 12.92 6.94 13.13
N GLU A 401 11.93 7.82 12.95
CA GLU A 401 12.16 9.24 12.69
C GLU A 401 13.04 9.89 13.76
N GLY A 402 13.92 10.81 13.31
CA GLY A 402 14.97 11.41 14.14
C GLY A 402 16.18 10.51 14.41
N GLY A 403 16.14 9.23 14.02
CA GLY A 403 17.30 8.35 13.95
C GLY A 403 18.02 8.15 15.29
N PRO A 404 19.36 8.03 15.30
CA PRO A 404 20.13 7.78 16.52
C PRO A 404 19.93 8.81 17.63
N GLU A 405 19.55 10.05 17.30
CA GLU A 405 19.25 11.10 18.29
C GLU A 405 17.98 10.78 19.09
N THR A 406 16.91 10.34 18.43
CA THR A 406 15.70 9.87 19.10
C THR A 406 16.00 8.70 20.04
N LYS A 407 16.82 7.74 19.58
CA LYS A 407 17.26 6.61 20.39
C LYS A 407 18.03 7.06 21.64
N ARG A 408 18.94 8.00 21.48
CA ARG A 408 19.70 8.61 22.58
C ARG A 408 18.76 9.20 23.63
N ARG A 409 17.83 10.06 23.22
CA ARG A 409 16.89 10.72 24.14
C ARG A 409 16.02 9.73 24.91
N LEU A 410 15.54 8.68 24.24
CA LEU A 410 14.76 7.63 24.89
C LEU A 410 15.60 6.89 25.95
N LEU A 411 16.83 6.49 25.61
CA LEU A 411 17.73 5.81 26.54
C LEU A 411 18.11 6.71 27.74
N GLU A 412 18.39 7.98 27.50
CA GLU A 412 18.69 8.96 28.55
C GLU A 412 17.51 9.15 29.50
N ARG A 413 16.28 9.23 28.97
CA ARG A 413 15.06 9.34 29.78
C ARG A 413 14.84 8.11 30.65
N GLU A 414 15.13 6.94 30.12
CA GLU A 414 15.09 5.68 30.85
C GLU A 414 16.23 5.50 31.87
N GLY A 415 17.22 6.41 31.90
CA GLY A 415 18.39 6.30 32.76
C GLY A 415 19.39 5.22 32.33
N ALA A 416 19.34 4.79 31.07
CA ALA A 416 20.26 3.78 30.56
C ALA A 416 21.69 4.35 30.42
N SER A 417 22.67 3.61 30.93
CA SER A 417 24.07 3.93 30.69
C SER A 417 24.42 3.65 29.24
N LEU A 418 24.70 4.70 28.46
CA LEU A 418 25.14 4.54 27.07
C LEU A 418 26.46 3.76 27.03
N PRO A 419 26.58 2.71 26.20
CA PRO A 419 27.83 1.99 26.06
C PRO A 419 28.92 2.92 25.54
N VAL A 420 29.98 3.13 26.34
CA VAL A 420 31.14 3.96 25.96
C VAL A 420 31.74 3.42 24.66
N GLU A 421 31.97 4.28 23.67
CA GLU A 421 32.71 3.89 22.47
C GLU A 421 34.10 3.37 22.88
N PRO A 422 34.55 2.21 22.38
CA PRO A 422 35.91 1.76 22.62
C PRO A 422 36.86 2.82 22.09
N ARG A 423 37.67 3.40 22.99
CA ARG A 423 38.72 4.34 22.60
C ARG A 423 39.56 3.66 21.52
N PRO A 424 39.89 4.34 20.40
CA PRO A 424 40.80 3.76 19.42
C PRO A 424 42.07 3.34 20.17
N HIS A 425 42.48 2.09 20.01
CA HIS A 425 43.77 1.63 20.50
C HIS A 425 44.83 2.58 19.95
N ARG A 426 45.39 3.44 20.81
CA ARG A 426 46.66 4.11 20.51
C ARG A 426 47.69 3.00 20.42
N GLY A 427 47.87 2.46 19.21
CA GLY A 427 49.02 1.67 18.86
C GLY A 427 50.25 2.43 19.32
N ARG A 428 51.04 1.77 20.15
CA ARG A 428 52.34 2.22 20.62
C ARG A 428 53.15 2.58 19.37
N ILE A 429 53.33 3.87 19.08
CA ILE A 429 54.34 4.30 18.12
C ILE A 429 55.67 4.12 18.86
N GLU A 430 56.26 2.94 18.73
CA GLU A 430 57.67 2.76 19.04
C GLU A 430 58.45 3.63 18.06
N GLN A 431 59.06 4.69 18.60
CA GLN A 431 60.00 5.55 17.90
C GLN A 431 61.22 4.70 17.51
N GLN A 432 61.25 4.19 16.28
CA GLN A 432 62.52 3.81 15.65
C GLN A 432 63.18 5.07 15.11
N VAL A 433 64.07 5.66 15.92
CA VAL A 433 65.10 6.59 15.46
C VAL A 433 66.19 5.76 14.77
N GLY A 434 66.14 5.68 13.45
CA GLY A 434 67.24 5.16 12.62
C GLY A 434 68.27 6.25 12.31
N PRO A 435 69.58 5.94 12.22
CA PRO A 435 70.63 6.94 12.14
C PRO A 435 70.70 7.61 10.75
N ARG A 436 70.82 8.94 10.75
CA ARG A 436 71.11 9.76 9.56
C ARG A 436 72.45 9.33 8.96
N LYS A 437 72.44 8.76 7.75
CA LYS A 437 73.63 8.69 6.89
C LYS A 437 73.83 10.02 6.17
N ALA A 438 75.01 10.59 6.38
CA ALA A 438 75.56 11.69 5.62
C ALA A 438 75.75 11.32 4.15
N ALA A 439 75.49 12.26 3.25
CA ALA A 439 76.08 12.29 1.91
C ALA A 439 76.57 13.72 1.65
N ARG A 440 77.87 13.79 1.35
CA ARG A 440 78.66 14.99 1.07
C ARG A 440 78.27 15.62 -0.27
N SER A 441 78.38 16.94 -0.24
CA SER A 441 78.64 17.94 -1.30
C SER A 441 79.29 17.49 -2.62
N LEU A 442 78.90 18.21 -3.69
CA LEU A 442 79.70 18.86 -4.77
C LEU A 442 79.06 18.60 -6.15
N HIS A 443 78.41 19.59 -6.77
CA HIS A 443 79.01 20.67 -7.54
C HIS A 443 77.98 21.77 -7.85
#